data_AF-A0A1Y5S4U2-F1
#
_entry.id   AF-A0A1Y5S4U2-F1
#
_cell.length_a   1.000
_cell.length_b   1.000
_cell.length_c   1.000
_cell.angle_alpha   90.00
_cell.angle_beta   90.00
_cell.angle_gamma   90.00
#
_symmetry.space_group_name_H-M   'P 1'
#
loop_
_entity.id
_entity.type
_entity.pdbx_description
1 polymer ?
#
loop_
_entity_poly.entity_id
_entity_poly.type
_entity_poly.pdbx_seq_one_letter_code
_entity_poly.pdbx_strand_id
1 'polypeptide(L)'
;MFSRYKKDDTAKAASVATPQATPAKAAASGPEVKQPEKPRVQRRLQPVAAQAVPQDKEKKRKEKLSDIKVEMHKRLLEDLNLGALEAASENDLRSEIANITGEALTELGMVLTRDERLILNQDLYDEVRGLGPLETLLKDDTVNDILVNGPQQIFVERNGKLMLSDVTFKDEKHLLRIIDKIVSAVGRRVDESNPYVDARLADGSRFNAMVPPVAVDGSLVSIRKFKKEKLAIDDLVNFGAFTEEMAAYLQAAVSTRLNVIVSGGTGSGKTTTLNALSSFIDNDERILTIEDTAELQLQQTHVGRMESRPANVEGKGAVSQRDCLRNALRMRPDRIIVGETRGEEVIDMLQAMNTGHDGSMTTIHANSARDGVSRLENMVAMAGIEMPLKAVRSQISSAVNLIVQASRLQDGSRRMVSITEITGMEGDVISMQEVFRYQRTGLTPDNKIIGHFTATGVRSHFSERFKMWGYDLPPSIFEPFRP
;
A
#
# COMPACT_ATOMS: atom_id res chain seq x y z
N MET A 1 45.78 -51.74 30.98
CA MET A 1 46.91 -51.82 31.94
C MET A 1 46.70 -50.78 33.04
N PHE A 2 46.68 -51.24 34.30
CA PHE A 2 46.91 -50.54 35.59
C PHE A 2 46.36 -49.10 35.78
N SER A 3 45.31 -48.86 36.56
CA SER A 3 45.24 -48.84 38.05
C SER A 3 46.25 -47.89 38.71
N ARG A 4 45.78 -46.84 39.40
CA ARG A 4 45.80 -46.78 40.89
C ARG A 4 45.14 -45.55 41.51
N TYR A 5 44.40 -45.86 42.55
CA TYR A 5 43.75 -45.06 43.59
C TYR A 5 44.72 -44.71 44.72
N LYS A 6 44.48 -43.61 45.47
CA LYS A 6 44.52 -43.43 46.95
C LYS A 6 44.29 -41.94 47.29
N LYS A 7 43.22 -41.50 47.98
CA LYS A 7 42.88 -41.58 49.44
C LYS A 7 43.91 -40.86 50.33
N ASP A 8 43.61 -40.13 51.40
CA ASP A 8 42.44 -39.80 52.25
C ASP A 8 42.95 -38.63 53.16
N ASP A 9 42.22 -37.56 53.48
CA ASP A 9 41.23 -37.40 54.57
C ASP A 9 41.77 -36.75 55.89
N THR A 10 41.09 -35.67 56.28
CA THR A 10 40.71 -35.16 57.63
C THR A 10 41.71 -34.90 58.78
N ALA A 11 41.61 -33.71 59.42
CA ALA A 11 41.01 -33.51 60.76
C ALA A 11 41.25 -32.10 61.38
N LYS A 12 40.23 -31.66 62.14
CA LYS A 12 40.06 -30.40 62.91
C LYS A 12 40.87 -30.35 64.21
N ALA A 13 41.12 -29.15 64.74
CA ALA A 13 40.94 -28.84 66.17
C ALA A 13 40.81 -27.31 66.41
N ALA A 14 39.99 -26.95 67.39
CA ALA A 14 39.68 -25.59 67.84
C ALA A 14 40.21 -25.36 69.27
N SER A 15 40.44 -24.11 69.67
CA SER A 15 40.28 -23.66 71.06
C SER A 15 40.27 -22.13 71.20
N VAL A 16 39.51 -21.68 72.20
CA VAL A 16 38.96 -20.33 72.49
C VAL A 16 39.80 -19.60 73.56
N ALA A 17 39.87 -18.26 73.53
CA ALA A 17 39.87 -17.38 74.73
C ALA A 17 39.72 -15.87 74.40
N THR A 18 38.83 -15.20 75.14
CA THR A 18 38.41 -13.76 75.17
C THR A 18 39.11 -13.00 76.34
N PRO A 19 38.82 -11.73 76.72
CA PRO A 19 38.38 -10.47 76.02
C PRO A 19 39.07 -9.16 76.55
N GLN A 20 38.51 -7.98 76.20
CA GLN A 20 38.66 -6.60 76.76
C GLN A 20 39.56 -5.62 75.97
N ALA A 21 39.28 -4.33 75.77
CA ALA A 21 38.10 -3.47 75.89
C ALA A 21 38.35 -2.15 75.10
N THR A 22 37.28 -1.54 74.62
CA THR A 22 37.11 -0.27 73.86
C THR A 22 37.56 1.01 74.62
N PRO A 23 37.80 2.19 73.97
CA PRO A 23 36.67 3.04 73.46
C PRO A 23 36.90 3.97 72.24
N ALA A 24 35.79 4.16 71.48
CA ALA A 24 35.25 5.38 70.80
C ALA A 24 36.15 6.17 69.79
N LYS A 25 35.69 6.72 68.65
CA LYS A 25 34.40 7.36 68.29
C LYS A 25 34.33 7.64 66.76
N ALA A 26 33.14 7.40 66.18
CA ALA A 26 32.44 8.00 65.03
C ALA A 26 33.17 8.78 63.88
N ALA A 27 32.87 8.42 62.62
CA ALA A 27 32.20 9.28 61.61
C ALA A 27 31.90 8.50 60.30
N ALA A 28 30.83 8.90 59.61
CA ALA A 28 30.09 8.17 58.58
C ALA A 28 30.61 8.29 57.13
N SER A 29 30.34 7.28 56.29
CA SER A 29 29.92 7.46 54.88
C SER A 29 29.18 6.19 54.40
N GLY A 30 28.03 6.38 53.75
CA GLY A 30 27.01 5.36 53.49
C GLY A 30 27.23 4.49 52.24
N PRO A 31 26.32 3.53 51.99
CA PRO A 31 26.46 2.53 50.93
C PRO A 31 26.21 3.11 49.53
N GLU A 32 27.09 2.73 48.61
CA GLU A 32 27.15 3.19 47.22
C GLU A 32 25.99 2.61 46.39
N VAL A 33 25.10 3.49 45.92
CA VAL A 33 23.98 3.16 45.03
C VAL A 33 24.47 3.11 43.59
N LYS A 34 24.38 1.94 42.94
CA LYS A 34 24.61 1.79 41.49
C LYS A 34 23.59 2.61 40.71
N GLN A 35 24.06 3.60 39.97
CA GLN A 35 23.24 4.41 39.06
C GLN A 35 22.80 3.57 37.84
N PRO A 36 21.59 3.77 37.30
CA PRO A 36 21.16 3.14 36.05
C PRO A 36 21.91 3.77 34.86
N GLU A 37 22.46 2.93 33.98
CA GLU A 37 23.09 3.37 32.73
C GLU A 37 22.07 4.11 31.85
N LYS A 38 22.42 5.33 31.45
CA LYS A 38 21.63 6.12 30.49
C LYS A 38 21.67 5.45 29.11
N PRO A 39 20.56 5.41 28.37
CA PRO A 39 20.54 4.87 27.01
C PRO A 39 21.48 5.69 26.11
N ARG A 40 22.54 5.03 25.60
CA ARG A 40 23.45 5.62 24.61
C ARG A 40 22.76 5.66 23.26
N VAL A 41 22.53 6.87 22.74
CA VAL A 41 22.15 7.08 21.34
C VAL A 41 23.30 6.58 20.46
N GLN A 42 23.07 5.49 19.71
CA GLN A 42 24.04 5.03 18.71
C GLN A 42 24.16 6.11 17.63
N ARG A 43 25.31 6.78 17.59
CA ARG A 43 25.67 7.67 16.49
C ARG A 43 25.70 6.84 15.20
N ARG A 44 24.90 7.24 14.23
CA ARG A 44 24.89 6.72 12.86
C ARG A 44 26.35 6.71 12.36
N LEU A 45 26.87 5.53 12.00
CA LEU A 45 28.18 5.40 11.38
C LEU A 45 28.22 6.31 10.15
N GLN A 46 29.26 7.13 10.05
CA GLN A 46 29.48 7.95 8.86
C GLN A 46 29.57 7.03 7.63
N PRO A 47 28.97 7.41 6.49
CA PRO A 47 29.08 6.60 5.29
C PRO A 47 30.55 6.54 4.88
N VAL A 48 31.06 5.31 4.74
CA VAL A 48 32.35 5.05 4.10
C VAL A 48 32.21 5.53 2.66
N ALA A 49 33.06 6.47 2.25
CA ALA A 49 33.12 6.95 0.89
C ALA A 49 33.37 5.76 -0.06
N ALA A 50 32.44 5.54 -0.99
CA ALA A 50 32.55 4.50 -1.99
C ALA A 50 33.80 4.75 -2.85
N GLN A 51 34.66 3.73 -2.97
CA GLN A 51 35.78 3.75 -3.91
C GLN A 51 35.23 3.70 -5.33
N ALA A 52 35.63 4.68 -6.16
CA ALA A 52 35.20 4.77 -7.55
C ALA A 52 36.01 3.81 -8.44
N VAL A 53 35.32 2.86 -9.07
CA VAL A 53 35.78 2.08 -10.23
C VAL A 53 34.56 1.86 -11.16
N PRO A 54 34.71 1.36 -12.38
CA PRO A 54 34.90 2.07 -13.65
C PRO A 54 33.61 2.71 -14.23
N GLN A 55 32.85 3.48 -13.45
CA GLN A 55 31.58 4.11 -13.89
C GLN A 55 31.72 5.20 -14.98
N ASP A 56 32.92 5.74 -15.22
CA ASP A 56 33.09 6.97 -16.02
C ASP A 56 32.88 6.77 -17.54
N LYS A 57 33.10 5.56 -18.07
CA LYS A 57 32.87 5.27 -19.50
C LYS A 57 31.40 5.02 -19.82
N GLU A 58 30.68 4.27 -18.99
CA GLU A 58 29.25 4.03 -19.17
C GLU A 58 28.43 5.29 -18.95
N LYS A 59 28.79 6.11 -17.96
CA LYS A 59 28.14 7.39 -17.71
C LYS A 59 28.29 8.34 -18.90
N LYS A 60 29.51 8.52 -19.42
CA LYS A 60 29.75 9.34 -20.63
C LYS A 60 29.04 8.80 -21.87
N ARG A 61 28.86 7.48 -21.99
CA ARG A 61 28.10 6.87 -23.08
C ARG A 61 26.60 7.12 -22.94
N LYS A 62 26.04 7.01 -21.73
CA LYS A 62 24.65 7.37 -21.43
C LYS A 62 24.37 8.86 -21.67
N GLU A 63 25.27 9.74 -21.24
CA GLU A 63 25.17 11.19 -21.49
C GLU A 63 25.13 11.49 -22.99
N LYS A 64 26.05 10.90 -23.78
CA LYS A 64 26.01 11.03 -25.24
C LYS A 64 24.72 10.51 -25.86
N LEU A 65 24.21 9.36 -25.42
CA LEU A 65 22.93 8.82 -25.90
C LEU A 65 21.75 9.74 -25.55
N SER A 66 21.78 10.39 -24.39
CA SER A 66 20.79 11.39 -24.00
C SER A 66 20.85 12.64 -24.88
N ASP A 67 22.04 13.14 -25.18
CA ASP A 67 22.24 14.30 -26.06
C ASP A 67 21.72 14.01 -27.48
N ILE A 68 21.98 12.80 -27.99
CA ILE A 68 21.46 12.33 -29.28
C ILE A 68 19.94 12.32 -29.27
N LYS A 69 19.31 11.75 -28.24
CA LYS A 69 17.84 11.74 -28.12
C LYS A 69 17.27 13.15 -28.20
N VAL A 70 17.89 14.11 -27.52
CA VAL A 70 17.45 15.51 -27.50
C VAL A 70 17.53 16.14 -28.90
N GLU A 71 18.63 15.92 -29.62
CA GLU A 71 18.81 16.44 -30.99
C GLU A 71 17.84 15.77 -31.97
N MET A 72 17.66 14.45 -31.88
CA MET A 72 16.71 13.72 -32.72
C MET A 72 15.28 14.17 -32.48
N HIS A 73 14.86 14.34 -31.22
CA HIS A 73 13.53 14.83 -30.90
C HIS A 73 13.28 16.25 -31.41
N LYS A 74 14.30 17.13 -31.39
CA LYS A 74 14.18 18.47 -31.96
C LYS A 74 13.93 18.41 -33.47
N ARG A 75 14.71 17.61 -34.20
CA ARG A 75 14.55 17.41 -35.65
C ARG A 75 13.20 16.78 -35.98
N LEU A 76 12.77 15.77 -35.22
CA LEU A 76 11.44 15.19 -35.38
C LEU A 76 10.32 16.22 -35.24
N LEU A 77 10.42 17.18 -34.31
CA LEU A 77 9.43 18.25 -34.20
C LEU A 77 9.48 19.28 -35.34
N GLU A 78 10.64 19.46 -35.98
CA GLU A 78 10.82 20.36 -37.12
C GLU A 78 10.36 19.72 -38.44
N ASP A 79 10.62 18.42 -38.61
CA ASP A 79 10.37 17.67 -39.85
C ASP A 79 8.99 16.99 -39.87
N LEU A 80 8.44 16.58 -38.72
CA LEU A 80 7.10 15.99 -38.67
C LEU A 80 6.03 17.08 -38.60
N ASN A 81 5.13 17.05 -39.58
CA ASN A 81 3.99 17.95 -39.61
C ASN A 81 2.98 17.54 -38.53
N LEU A 82 2.83 18.35 -37.47
CA LEU A 82 1.99 18.07 -36.28
C LEU A 82 0.55 17.63 -36.61
N GLY A 83 -0.03 18.14 -37.70
CA GLY A 83 -1.39 17.79 -38.12
C GLY A 83 -1.52 16.41 -38.78
N ALA A 84 -0.43 15.83 -39.31
CA ALA A 84 -0.44 14.50 -39.94
C ALA A 84 -0.23 13.37 -38.91
N LEU A 85 0.40 13.68 -37.77
CA LEU A 85 0.74 12.74 -36.69
C LEU A 85 -0.48 12.10 -36.02
N GLU A 86 -1.62 12.80 -35.97
CA GLU A 86 -2.83 12.26 -35.32
C GLU A 86 -3.60 11.27 -36.21
N ALA A 87 -3.41 11.35 -37.53
CA ALA A 87 -4.11 10.51 -38.52
C ALA A 87 -3.22 9.41 -39.12
N ALA A 88 -1.91 9.47 -38.94
CA ALA A 88 -0.97 8.47 -39.43
C ALA A 88 -1.14 7.11 -38.73
N SER A 89 -0.96 6.02 -39.48
CA SER A 89 -0.93 4.69 -38.89
C SER A 89 0.34 4.48 -38.05
N GLU A 90 0.29 3.59 -37.05
CA GLU A 90 1.47 3.28 -36.22
C GLU A 90 2.67 2.82 -37.07
N ASN A 91 2.42 2.06 -38.13
CA ASN A 91 3.48 1.54 -39.00
C ASN A 91 4.15 2.64 -39.83
N ASP A 92 3.35 3.60 -40.33
CA ASP A 92 3.87 4.72 -41.12
C ASP A 92 4.74 5.63 -40.23
N LEU A 93 4.24 5.95 -39.04
CA LEU A 93 4.95 6.81 -38.09
C LEU A 93 6.27 6.20 -37.63
N ARG A 94 6.28 4.89 -37.32
CA ARG A 94 7.52 4.17 -36.96
C ARG A 94 8.54 4.17 -38.11
N SER A 95 8.07 4.03 -39.34
CA SER A 95 8.93 4.02 -40.53
C SER A 95 9.54 5.41 -40.77
N GLU A 96 8.73 6.46 -40.63
CA GLU A 96 9.16 7.84 -40.79
C GLU A 96 10.19 8.25 -39.72
N ILE A 97 9.93 7.93 -38.45
CA ILE A 97 10.88 8.14 -37.35
C ILE A 97 12.20 7.40 -37.63
N ALA A 98 12.15 6.16 -38.10
CA ALA A 98 13.35 5.37 -38.39
C ALA A 98 14.18 5.95 -39.56
N ASN A 99 13.52 6.55 -40.55
CA ASN A 99 14.16 7.24 -41.68
C ASN A 99 14.84 8.53 -41.22
N ILE A 100 14.12 9.43 -40.56
CA ILE A 100 14.65 10.70 -40.03
C ILE A 100 15.83 10.43 -39.08
N THR A 101 15.67 9.47 -38.17
CA THR A 101 16.74 9.08 -37.24
C THR A 101 17.95 8.50 -37.99
N GLY A 102 17.72 7.74 -39.06
CA GLY A 102 18.79 7.17 -39.89
C GLY A 102 19.61 8.22 -40.63
N GLU A 103 18.94 9.20 -41.23
CA GLU A 103 19.57 10.33 -41.92
C GLU A 103 20.37 11.18 -40.93
N ALA A 104 19.76 11.53 -39.80
CA ALA A 104 20.39 12.36 -38.78
C ALA A 104 21.60 11.68 -38.11
N LEU A 105 21.56 10.37 -37.86
CA LEU A 105 22.73 9.61 -37.38
C LEU A 105 23.88 9.59 -38.39
N THR A 106 23.55 9.54 -39.68
CA THR A 106 24.53 9.55 -40.77
C THR A 106 25.22 10.91 -40.86
N GLU A 107 24.47 12.01 -40.77
CA GLU A 107 25.00 13.38 -40.77
C GLU A 107 25.91 13.66 -39.57
N LEU A 108 25.52 13.18 -38.39
CA LEU A 108 26.30 13.33 -37.16
C LEU A 108 27.50 12.37 -37.10
N GLY A 109 27.66 11.47 -38.08
CA GLY A 109 28.75 10.50 -38.16
C GLY A 109 28.75 9.47 -37.02
N MET A 110 27.58 9.14 -36.48
CA MET A 110 27.46 8.25 -35.33
C MET A 110 26.98 6.85 -35.73
N VAL A 111 27.66 5.85 -35.18
CA VAL A 111 27.32 4.44 -35.40
C VAL A 111 26.75 3.88 -34.10
N LEU A 112 25.48 3.51 -34.14
CA LEU A 112 24.81 2.77 -33.08
C LEU A 112 24.74 1.28 -33.44
N THR A 113 24.76 0.42 -32.44
CA THR A 113 24.41 -0.98 -32.61
C THR A 113 22.93 -1.13 -33.02
N ARG A 114 22.57 -2.29 -33.58
CA ARG A 114 21.18 -2.56 -33.97
C ARG A 114 20.21 -2.39 -32.79
N ASP A 115 20.59 -2.86 -31.61
CA ASP A 115 19.77 -2.80 -30.41
C ASP A 115 19.63 -1.35 -29.90
N GLU A 116 20.72 -0.57 -29.88
CA GLU A 116 20.67 0.86 -29.52
C GLU A 116 19.77 1.66 -30.46
N ARG A 117 19.80 1.36 -31.76
CA ARG A 117 18.94 2.03 -32.75
C ARG A 117 17.46 1.66 -32.56
N LEU A 118 17.16 0.40 -32.22
CA LEU A 118 15.80 -0.02 -31.90
C LEU A 118 15.26 0.68 -30.65
N ILE A 119 16.08 0.77 -29.59
CA ILE A 119 15.73 1.48 -28.36
C ILE A 119 15.49 2.97 -28.66
N LEU A 120 16.41 3.62 -29.38
CA LEU A 120 16.28 5.03 -29.75
C LEU A 120 14.98 5.30 -30.55
N ASN A 121 14.70 4.49 -31.57
CA ASN A 121 13.48 4.66 -32.37
C ASN A 121 12.21 4.44 -31.54
N GLN A 122 12.22 3.47 -30.61
CA GLN A 122 11.10 3.23 -29.70
C GLN A 122 10.90 4.41 -28.74
N ASP A 123 11.97 4.96 -28.19
CA ASP A 123 11.91 6.11 -27.29
C ASP A 123 11.38 7.35 -28.02
N LEU A 124 11.84 7.61 -29.25
CA LEU A 124 11.35 8.72 -30.08
C LEU A 124 9.88 8.54 -30.47
N TYR A 125 9.45 7.29 -30.74
CA TYR A 125 8.05 6.98 -30.96
C TYR A 125 7.19 7.26 -29.72
N ASP A 126 7.66 6.83 -28.54
CA ASP A 126 6.98 7.06 -27.26
C ASP A 126 6.95 8.57 -26.90
N GLU A 127 7.93 9.34 -27.34
CA GLU A 127 7.98 10.81 -27.20
C GLU A 127 6.94 11.52 -28.08
N VAL A 128 6.82 11.10 -29.35
CA VAL A 128 5.88 11.69 -30.31
C VAL A 128 4.44 11.27 -29.98
N ARG A 129 4.20 9.96 -29.83
CA ARG A 129 2.83 9.43 -29.68
C ARG A 129 2.45 9.07 -28.25
N GLY A 130 3.35 8.52 -27.46
CA GLY A 130 3.11 8.10 -26.07
C GLY A 130 3.28 9.20 -25.03
N LEU A 131 3.64 8.78 -23.81
CA LEU A 131 3.90 9.65 -22.65
C LEU A 131 5.40 9.93 -22.41
N GLY A 132 6.21 9.84 -23.48
CA GLY A 132 7.65 10.11 -23.44
C GLY A 132 8.39 9.21 -22.45
N PRO A 133 9.25 9.75 -21.57
CA PRO A 133 10.06 8.94 -20.64
C PRO A 133 9.22 8.06 -19.70
N LEU A 134 7.96 8.42 -19.43
CA LEU A 134 7.09 7.66 -18.55
C LEU A 134 6.67 6.31 -19.15
N GLU A 135 6.63 6.16 -20.48
CA GLU A 135 6.23 4.91 -21.14
C GLU A 135 7.11 3.73 -20.73
N THR A 136 8.42 3.96 -20.58
CA THR A 136 9.36 2.93 -20.13
C THR A 136 8.99 2.40 -18.75
N LEU A 137 8.57 3.28 -17.84
CA LEU A 137 8.19 2.93 -16.47
C LEU A 137 6.76 2.35 -16.39
N LEU A 138 5.85 2.83 -17.23
CA LEU A 138 4.49 2.34 -17.33
C LEU A 138 4.43 0.92 -17.90
N LYS A 139 5.30 0.58 -18.87
CA LYS A 139 5.43 -0.77 -19.44
C LYS A 139 6.13 -1.77 -18.52
N ASP A 140 6.87 -1.31 -17.50
CA ASP A 140 7.60 -2.19 -16.57
C ASP A 140 6.70 -2.72 -15.45
N ASP A 141 6.25 -3.97 -15.55
CA ASP A 141 5.35 -4.63 -14.59
C ASP A 141 5.94 -4.74 -13.16
N THR A 142 7.24 -4.56 -12.98
CA THR A 142 7.86 -4.54 -11.64
C THR A 142 7.60 -3.24 -10.87
N VAL A 143 7.24 -2.17 -11.57
CA VAL A 143 6.96 -0.84 -11.01
C VAL A 143 5.49 -0.74 -10.60
N ASN A 144 5.23 -0.25 -9.38
CA ASN A 144 3.88 -0.05 -8.84
C ASN A 144 3.47 1.42 -8.78
N ASP A 145 4.38 2.31 -8.35
CA ASP A 145 4.16 3.75 -8.28
C ASP A 145 5.33 4.47 -8.99
N ILE A 146 5.05 5.58 -9.66
CA ILE A 146 6.02 6.49 -10.29
C ILE A 146 5.81 7.87 -9.67
N LEU A 147 6.85 8.44 -9.07
CA LEU A 147 6.83 9.75 -8.41
C LEU A 147 7.88 10.65 -9.05
N VAL A 148 7.46 11.76 -9.65
CA VAL A 148 8.33 12.73 -10.32
C VAL A 148 8.40 13.98 -9.46
N ASN A 149 9.62 14.34 -9.04
CA ASN A 149 9.92 15.57 -8.30
C ASN A 149 10.74 16.49 -9.23
N GLY A 150 10.07 17.05 -10.24
CA GLY A 150 10.74 17.77 -11.33
C GLY A 150 11.45 16.85 -12.34
N PRO A 151 12.07 17.43 -13.38
CA PRO A 151 12.49 16.69 -14.57
C PRO A 151 13.63 15.69 -14.33
N GLN A 152 14.46 15.91 -13.31
CA GLN A 152 15.68 15.11 -13.07
C GLN A 152 15.56 14.10 -11.92
N GLN A 153 14.46 14.10 -11.17
CA GLN A 153 14.29 13.20 -10.02
C GLN A 153 13.00 12.40 -10.15
N ILE A 154 13.12 11.18 -10.69
CA ILE A 154 12.02 10.23 -10.81
C ILE A 154 12.27 9.06 -9.88
N PHE A 155 11.35 8.80 -8.96
CA PHE A 155 11.36 7.64 -8.08
C PHE A 155 10.35 6.61 -8.57
N VAL A 156 10.67 5.34 -8.40
CA VAL A 156 9.76 4.23 -8.65
C VAL A 156 9.65 3.34 -7.42
N GLU A 157 8.45 2.83 -7.16
CA GLU A 157 8.24 1.79 -6.17
C GLU A 157 8.37 0.42 -6.84
N ARG A 158 9.30 -0.40 -6.31
CA ARG A 158 9.42 -1.82 -6.65
C ARG A 158 9.42 -2.64 -5.37
N ASN A 159 8.58 -3.67 -5.29
CA ASN A 159 8.50 -4.59 -4.14
C ASN A 159 8.38 -3.85 -2.79
N GLY A 160 7.57 -2.80 -2.72
CA GLY A 160 7.48 -1.96 -1.51
C GLY A 160 8.44 -0.78 -1.53
N LYS A 161 9.65 -0.93 -2.05
CA LYS A 161 10.73 0.02 -1.78
C LYS A 161 10.78 1.12 -2.86
N LEU A 162 10.84 2.37 -2.41
CA LEU A 162 11.10 3.51 -3.30
C LEU A 162 12.58 3.56 -3.65
N MET A 163 12.88 3.70 -4.94
CA MET A 163 14.22 3.82 -5.48
C MET A 163 14.27 4.90 -6.55
N LEU A 164 15.41 5.58 -6.68
CA LEU A 164 15.64 6.54 -7.75
C LEU A 164 15.80 5.78 -9.08
N SER A 165 15.12 6.25 -10.12
CA SER A 165 15.18 5.72 -11.47
C SER A 165 16.29 6.40 -12.28
N ASP A 166 16.81 5.70 -13.28
CA ASP A 166 17.72 6.27 -14.29
C ASP A 166 16.98 7.09 -15.36
N VAL A 167 15.64 7.03 -15.39
CA VAL A 167 14.81 7.76 -16.34
C VAL A 167 14.69 9.21 -15.88
N THR A 168 14.88 10.15 -16.81
CA THR A 168 14.70 11.59 -16.58
C THR A 168 13.99 12.24 -17.76
N PHE A 169 13.39 13.40 -17.51
CA PHE A 169 12.96 14.31 -18.55
C PHE A 169 14.11 15.23 -18.95
N LYS A 170 14.01 15.80 -20.15
CA LYS A 170 14.97 16.79 -20.66
C LYS A 170 15.04 18.02 -19.77
N ASP A 171 13.88 18.63 -19.52
CA ASP A 171 13.73 19.88 -18.77
C ASP A 171 12.27 20.00 -18.26
N GLU A 172 12.00 21.05 -17.49
CA GLU A 172 10.67 21.33 -16.94
C GLU A 172 9.62 21.54 -18.05
N LYS A 173 10.01 22.16 -19.17
CA LYS A 173 9.11 22.38 -20.31
C LYS A 173 8.68 21.07 -20.95
N HIS A 174 9.58 20.09 -20.99
CA HIS A 174 9.26 18.75 -21.45
C HIS A 174 8.26 18.08 -20.50
N LEU A 175 8.51 18.08 -19.19
CA LEU A 175 7.58 17.53 -18.20
C LEU A 175 6.18 18.16 -18.31
N LEU A 176 6.09 19.49 -18.39
CA LEU A 176 4.82 20.20 -18.55
C LEU A 176 4.06 19.82 -19.83
N ARG A 177 4.75 19.61 -20.96
CA ARG A 177 4.13 19.14 -22.21
C ARG A 177 3.50 17.75 -22.05
N ILE A 178 4.18 16.84 -21.36
CA ILE A 178 3.64 15.50 -21.10
C ILE A 178 2.44 15.56 -20.14
N ILE A 179 2.51 16.39 -19.10
CA ILE A 179 1.39 16.65 -18.20
C ILE A 179 0.18 17.18 -18.99
N ASP A 180 0.36 18.20 -19.84
CA ASP A 180 -0.70 18.79 -20.64
C ASP A 180 -1.33 17.79 -21.63
N LYS A 181 -0.50 16.94 -22.25
CA LYS A 181 -0.96 15.85 -23.13
C LYS A 181 -1.86 14.85 -22.39
N ILE A 182 -1.46 14.42 -21.18
CA ILE A 182 -2.25 13.51 -20.35
C ILE A 182 -3.59 14.15 -19.97
N VAL A 183 -3.53 15.39 -19.49
CA VAL A 183 -4.67 16.10 -18.94
C VAL A 183 -5.69 16.46 -20.03
N SER A 184 -5.21 16.87 -21.21
CA SER A 184 -6.04 17.15 -22.39
C SER A 184 -6.77 15.91 -22.91
N ALA A 185 -6.11 14.74 -22.92
CA ALA A 185 -6.74 13.48 -23.34
C ALA A 185 -7.93 13.07 -22.45
N VAL A 186 -7.95 13.51 -21.19
CA VAL A 186 -9.02 13.24 -20.21
C VAL A 186 -10.03 14.40 -20.12
N GLY A 187 -9.89 15.43 -20.98
CA GLY A 187 -10.77 16.59 -21.01
C GLY A 187 -10.66 17.48 -19.77
N ARG A 188 -9.49 17.48 -19.11
CA ARG A 188 -9.19 18.36 -17.97
C ARG A 188 -8.18 19.44 -18.41
N ARG A 189 -7.89 20.39 -17.52
CA ARG A 189 -6.87 21.44 -17.73
C ARG A 189 -6.04 21.60 -16.47
N VAL A 190 -4.76 21.95 -16.65
CA VAL A 190 -3.84 22.31 -15.58
C VAL A 190 -3.00 23.49 -16.03
N ASP A 191 -3.05 24.58 -15.27
CA ASP A 191 -2.35 25.83 -15.56
C ASP A 191 -2.13 26.63 -14.27
N GLU A 192 -1.58 27.84 -14.36
CA GLU A 192 -1.31 28.67 -13.17
C GLU A 192 -2.58 29.02 -12.37
N SER A 193 -3.76 29.01 -12.99
CA SER A 193 -5.04 29.28 -12.32
C SER A 193 -5.62 28.04 -11.65
N ASN A 194 -5.37 26.86 -12.22
CA ASN A 194 -5.73 25.54 -11.68
C ASN A 194 -4.47 24.65 -11.62
N PRO A 195 -3.62 24.84 -10.60
CA PRO A 195 -2.25 24.30 -10.60
C PRO A 195 -2.17 22.83 -10.19
N TYR A 196 -3.28 22.12 -10.07
CA TYR A 196 -3.32 20.70 -9.74
C TYR A 196 -4.43 19.99 -10.50
N VAL A 197 -4.24 18.69 -10.73
CA VAL A 197 -5.19 17.87 -11.47
C VAL A 197 -5.08 16.42 -11.05
N ASP A 198 -6.24 15.80 -10.86
CA ASP A 198 -6.39 14.35 -10.80
C ASP A 198 -6.95 13.85 -12.12
N ALA A 199 -6.46 12.72 -12.63
CA ALA A 199 -6.91 12.13 -13.87
C ALA A 199 -6.70 10.60 -13.87
N ARG A 200 -7.21 9.95 -14.92
CA ARG A 200 -7.00 8.52 -15.17
C ARG A 200 -6.36 8.34 -16.54
N LEU A 201 -5.27 7.59 -16.59
CA LEU A 201 -4.60 7.24 -17.84
C LEU A 201 -5.43 6.19 -18.60
N ALA A 202 -5.13 6.02 -19.89
CA ALA A 202 -5.84 5.08 -20.76
C ALA A 202 -5.73 3.61 -20.32
N ASP A 203 -4.65 3.25 -19.63
CA ASP A 203 -4.42 1.92 -19.05
C ASP A 203 -5.20 1.70 -17.72
N GLY A 204 -5.88 2.72 -17.22
CA GLY A 204 -6.61 2.72 -15.97
C GLY A 204 -5.82 3.23 -14.76
N SER A 205 -4.53 3.55 -14.92
CA SER A 205 -3.66 4.05 -13.86
C SER A 205 -4.12 5.42 -13.35
N ARG A 206 -3.95 5.67 -12.04
CA ARG A 206 -4.29 6.96 -11.42
C ARG A 206 -3.15 7.94 -11.65
N PHE A 207 -3.47 9.15 -12.09
CA PHE A 207 -2.52 10.23 -12.33
C PHE A 207 -2.90 11.44 -11.49
N ASN A 208 -1.93 12.00 -10.77
CA ASN A 208 -2.04 13.29 -10.11
C ASN A 208 -0.84 14.15 -10.52
N ALA A 209 -1.08 15.43 -10.78
CA ALA A 209 -0.01 16.39 -11.02
C ALA A 209 -0.27 17.72 -10.32
N MET A 210 0.83 18.40 -9.98
CA MET A 210 0.85 19.76 -9.47
C MET A 210 1.95 20.55 -10.17
N VAL A 211 1.61 21.74 -10.67
CA VAL A 211 2.50 22.58 -11.51
C VAL A 211 2.85 23.90 -10.80
N PRO A 212 3.91 24.62 -11.24
CA PRO A 212 4.21 25.96 -10.76
C PRO A 212 3.01 26.92 -10.94
N PRO A 213 2.84 27.92 -10.06
CA PRO A 213 3.75 28.33 -8.97
C PRO A 213 3.58 27.55 -7.66
N VAL A 214 2.62 26.62 -7.54
CA VAL A 214 2.41 25.85 -6.30
C VAL A 214 3.49 24.80 -6.09
N ALA A 215 3.93 24.17 -7.17
CA ALA A 215 5.08 23.29 -7.17
C ALA A 215 6.39 24.12 -7.29
N VAL A 216 6.91 24.58 -6.15
CA VAL A 216 7.99 25.57 -6.07
C VAL A 216 9.29 25.12 -6.74
N ASP A 217 9.66 23.84 -6.58
CA ASP A 217 10.92 23.29 -7.08
C ASP A 217 10.79 22.62 -8.47
N GLY A 218 9.63 22.79 -9.13
CA GLY A 218 9.27 22.14 -10.39
C GLY A 218 8.07 21.22 -10.25
N SER A 219 7.49 20.86 -11.39
CA SER A 219 6.24 20.08 -11.45
C SER A 219 6.35 18.73 -10.74
N LEU A 220 5.34 18.40 -9.95
CA LEU A 220 5.21 17.14 -9.22
C LEU A 220 4.21 16.24 -9.93
N VAL A 221 4.55 14.97 -10.14
CA VAL A 221 3.65 13.97 -10.71
C VAL A 221 3.66 12.71 -9.85
N SER A 222 2.48 12.16 -9.58
CA SER A 222 2.32 10.87 -8.93
C SER A 222 1.44 9.97 -9.80
N ILE A 223 1.97 8.83 -10.23
CA ILE A 223 1.24 7.81 -10.97
C ILE A 223 1.20 6.53 -10.14
N ARG A 224 0.01 6.04 -9.86
CA ARG A 224 -0.20 4.70 -9.31
C ARG A 224 -0.69 3.79 -10.41
N LYS A 225 0.14 2.80 -10.76
CA LYS A 225 -0.15 1.89 -11.87
C LYS A 225 -1.34 1.00 -11.55
N PHE A 226 -2.20 0.82 -12.54
CA PHE A 226 -3.28 -0.16 -12.46
C PHE A 226 -2.71 -1.56 -12.66
N LYS A 227 -2.85 -2.43 -11.66
CA LYS A 227 -2.44 -3.83 -11.80
C LYS A 227 -3.53 -4.64 -12.50
N LYS A 228 -3.13 -5.31 -13.58
CA LYS A 228 -4.00 -6.26 -14.30
C LYS A 228 -4.10 -7.61 -13.59
N GLU A 229 -3.06 -8.00 -12.84
CA GLU A 229 -3.02 -9.28 -12.15
C GLU A 229 -3.86 -9.27 -10.87
N LYS A 230 -4.77 -10.24 -10.80
CA LYS A 230 -5.62 -10.50 -9.64
C LYS A 230 -4.86 -11.44 -8.70
N LEU A 231 -4.56 -10.97 -7.49
CA LEU A 231 -4.06 -11.86 -6.45
C LEU A 231 -5.23 -12.66 -5.86
N ALA A 232 -5.18 -13.97 -6.02
CA ALA A 232 -6.11 -14.90 -5.38
C ALA A 232 -5.78 -15.05 -3.90
N ILE A 233 -6.70 -15.66 -3.14
CA ILE A 233 -6.48 -15.93 -1.72
C ILE A 233 -5.26 -16.83 -1.50
N ASP A 234 -5.09 -17.85 -2.35
CA ASP A 234 -3.98 -18.79 -2.29
C ASP A 234 -2.63 -18.09 -2.52
N ASP A 235 -2.58 -17.09 -3.40
CA ASP A 235 -1.38 -16.28 -3.60
C ASP A 235 -1.00 -15.53 -2.32
N LEU A 236 -1.99 -14.95 -1.63
CA LEU A 236 -1.75 -14.24 -0.38
C LEU A 236 -1.28 -15.18 0.74
N VAL A 237 -1.82 -16.40 0.82
CA VAL A 237 -1.35 -17.43 1.75
C VAL A 237 0.09 -17.84 1.40
N ASN A 238 0.39 -18.09 0.12
CA ASN A 238 1.73 -18.44 -0.37
C ASN A 238 2.76 -17.34 -0.12
N PHE A 239 2.38 -16.06 -0.22
CA PHE A 239 3.22 -14.92 0.15
C PHE A 239 3.38 -14.74 1.67
N GLY A 240 2.70 -15.55 2.47
CA GLY A 240 2.68 -15.52 3.92
C GLY A 240 1.95 -14.30 4.48
N ALA A 241 0.98 -13.74 3.76
CA ALA A 241 0.18 -12.61 4.24
C ALA A 241 -0.70 -12.98 5.45
N PHE A 242 -1.18 -14.23 5.48
CA PHE A 242 -1.91 -14.90 6.57
C PHE A 242 -1.83 -16.42 6.34
N THR A 243 -2.29 -17.23 7.29
CA THR A 243 -2.24 -18.70 7.20
C THR A 243 -3.49 -19.30 6.58
N GLU A 244 -3.46 -20.59 6.24
CA GLU A 244 -4.63 -21.34 5.75
C GLU A 244 -5.76 -21.38 6.79
N GLU A 245 -5.44 -21.48 8.08
CA GLU A 245 -6.43 -21.46 9.16
C GLU A 245 -7.16 -20.12 9.25
N MET A 246 -6.40 -19.02 9.10
CA MET A 246 -6.98 -17.68 9.00
C MET A 246 -7.83 -17.53 7.74
N ALA A 247 -7.39 -18.10 6.61
CA ALA A 247 -8.15 -18.10 5.36
C ALA A 247 -9.48 -18.85 5.49
N ALA A 248 -9.48 -20.03 6.12
CA ALA A 248 -10.68 -20.83 6.39
C ALA A 248 -11.67 -20.08 7.29
N TYR A 249 -11.17 -19.41 8.33
CA TYR A 249 -12.00 -18.54 9.18
C TYR A 249 -12.62 -17.38 8.39
N LEU A 250 -11.82 -16.70 7.55
CA LEU A 250 -12.28 -15.59 6.72
C LEU A 250 -13.29 -16.03 5.65
N GLN A 251 -13.11 -17.22 5.10
CA GLN A 251 -14.08 -17.84 4.19
C GLN A 251 -15.42 -18.02 4.90
N ALA A 252 -15.43 -18.64 6.08
CA ALA A 252 -16.66 -18.79 6.88
C ALA A 252 -17.30 -17.42 7.18
N ALA A 253 -16.51 -16.42 7.55
CA ALA A 253 -17.01 -15.07 7.81
C ALA A 253 -17.69 -14.44 6.58
N VAL A 254 -17.03 -14.45 5.41
CA VAL A 254 -17.58 -13.82 4.20
C VAL A 254 -18.77 -14.61 3.66
N SER A 255 -18.68 -15.93 3.59
CA SER A 255 -19.74 -16.78 3.04
C SER A 255 -20.99 -16.80 3.93
N THR A 256 -20.85 -16.63 5.25
CA THR A 256 -22.00 -16.45 6.15
C THR A 256 -22.51 -15.01 6.24
N ARG A 257 -22.09 -14.13 5.32
CA ARG A 257 -22.54 -12.73 5.21
C ARG A 257 -22.22 -11.89 6.45
N LEU A 258 -21.05 -12.07 7.07
CA LEU A 258 -20.55 -11.09 8.05
C LEU A 258 -20.10 -9.82 7.35
N ASN A 259 -20.41 -8.67 7.93
CA ASN A 259 -19.92 -7.37 7.47
C ASN A 259 -18.45 -7.20 7.89
N VAL A 260 -17.56 -6.99 6.91
CA VAL A 260 -16.10 -6.97 7.12
C VAL A 260 -15.50 -5.62 6.77
N ILE A 261 -14.72 -5.06 7.68
CA ILE A 261 -13.89 -3.89 7.43
C ILE A 261 -12.43 -4.30 7.33
N VAL A 262 -11.79 -3.99 6.21
CA VAL A 262 -10.35 -4.15 6.04
C VAL A 262 -9.65 -2.84 6.42
N SER A 263 -8.95 -2.84 7.54
CA SER A 263 -8.26 -1.69 8.11
C SER A 263 -6.75 -1.72 7.87
N GLY A 264 -6.11 -0.57 7.72
CA GLY A 264 -4.66 -0.48 7.51
C GLY A 264 -4.13 0.84 6.96
N GLY A 265 -2.82 1.06 7.09
CA GLY A 265 -2.14 2.23 6.54
C GLY A 265 -2.09 2.27 5.00
N THR A 266 -1.52 3.33 4.45
CA THR A 266 -1.27 3.44 3.00
C THR A 266 -0.29 2.35 2.55
N GLY A 267 -0.58 1.68 1.44
CA GLY A 267 0.27 0.63 0.88
C GLY A 267 0.32 -0.67 1.69
N SER A 268 -0.56 -0.86 2.69
CA SER A 268 -0.64 -2.10 3.49
C SER A 268 -1.31 -3.26 2.75
N GLY A 269 -1.95 -3.00 1.62
CA GLY A 269 -2.65 -4.02 0.81
C GLY A 269 -4.15 -4.14 1.10
N LYS A 270 -4.80 -3.14 1.72
CA LYS A 270 -6.25 -3.20 2.05
C LYS A 270 -7.14 -3.60 0.88
N THR A 271 -7.06 -2.87 -0.24
CA THR A 271 -7.87 -3.15 -1.43
C THR A 271 -7.58 -4.54 -1.98
N THR A 272 -6.31 -4.97 -1.95
CA THR A 272 -5.90 -6.32 -2.35
C THR A 272 -6.52 -7.38 -1.44
N THR A 273 -6.46 -7.21 -0.12
CA THR A 273 -7.09 -8.11 0.85
C THR A 273 -8.61 -8.14 0.64
N LEU A 274 -9.25 -6.98 0.46
CA LEU A 274 -10.70 -6.92 0.20
C LEU A 274 -11.06 -7.68 -1.08
N ASN A 275 -10.31 -7.47 -2.16
CA ASN A 275 -10.54 -8.14 -3.45
C ASN A 275 -10.28 -9.66 -3.39
N ALA A 276 -9.36 -10.11 -2.54
CA ALA A 276 -9.16 -11.53 -2.30
C ALA A 276 -10.31 -12.12 -1.47
N LEU A 277 -10.73 -11.43 -0.40
CA LEU A 277 -11.88 -11.84 0.42
C LEU A 277 -13.18 -11.89 -0.37
N SER A 278 -13.38 -10.98 -1.33
CA SER A 278 -14.57 -11.00 -2.18
C SER A 278 -14.68 -12.26 -3.03
N SER A 279 -13.61 -13.03 -3.25
CA SER A 279 -13.69 -14.32 -3.95
C SER A 279 -14.50 -15.39 -3.21
N PHE A 280 -14.73 -15.22 -1.90
CA PHE A 280 -15.57 -16.10 -1.10
C PHE A 280 -17.08 -15.80 -1.18
N ILE A 281 -17.46 -14.75 -1.91
CA ILE A 281 -18.86 -14.42 -2.19
C ILE A 281 -19.36 -15.34 -3.30
N ASP A 282 -20.55 -15.92 -3.12
CA ASP A 282 -21.16 -16.82 -4.10
C ASP A 282 -21.57 -16.05 -5.39
N ASN A 283 -21.67 -16.78 -6.51
CA ASN A 283 -22.05 -16.24 -7.81
C ASN A 283 -23.54 -15.91 -7.93
N ASP A 284 -24.38 -16.41 -7.02
CA ASP A 284 -25.82 -16.10 -6.98
C ASP A 284 -26.12 -14.71 -6.37
N GLU A 285 -25.13 -14.10 -5.70
CA GLU A 285 -25.25 -12.80 -5.07
C GLU A 285 -25.04 -11.64 -6.06
N ARG A 286 -25.92 -10.64 -6.03
CA ARG A 286 -25.72 -9.37 -6.72
C ARG A 286 -24.88 -8.43 -5.88
N ILE A 287 -23.72 -8.05 -6.40
CA ILE A 287 -22.76 -7.19 -5.70
C ILE A 287 -22.68 -5.84 -6.39
N LEU A 288 -22.76 -4.75 -5.61
CA LEU A 288 -22.49 -3.40 -6.10
C LEU A 288 -21.21 -2.85 -5.49
N THR A 289 -20.27 -2.44 -6.32
CA THR A 289 -19.03 -1.76 -5.87
C THR A 289 -19.15 -0.25 -6.05
N ILE A 290 -18.65 0.50 -5.07
CA ILE A 290 -18.61 1.97 -5.08
C ILE A 290 -17.19 2.40 -4.72
N GLU A 291 -16.52 3.12 -5.61
CA GLU A 291 -15.11 3.49 -5.44
C GLU A 291 -14.87 4.93 -5.95
N ASP A 292 -13.87 5.65 -5.44
CA ASP A 292 -13.44 6.91 -6.08
C ASP A 292 -12.79 6.66 -7.44
N THR A 293 -12.12 5.52 -7.56
CA THR A 293 -11.62 5.01 -8.82
C THR A 293 -11.59 3.50 -8.69
N ALA A 294 -12.20 2.83 -9.65
CA ALA A 294 -12.48 1.42 -9.63
C ALA A 294 -11.18 0.62 -9.70
N GLU A 295 -10.77 0.10 -8.55
CA GLU A 295 -9.65 -0.81 -8.35
C GLU A 295 -10.14 -2.24 -8.14
N LEU A 296 -11.35 -2.42 -7.59
CA LEU A 296 -11.90 -3.75 -7.32
C LEU A 296 -12.22 -4.49 -8.62
N GLN A 297 -11.85 -5.76 -8.65
CA GLN A 297 -11.98 -6.68 -9.77
C GLN A 297 -12.59 -8.00 -9.32
N LEU A 298 -13.84 -7.93 -8.90
CA LEU A 298 -14.62 -9.08 -8.47
C LEU A 298 -14.79 -10.12 -9.59
N GLN A 299 -14.91 -11.38 -9.17
CA GLN A 299 -14.92 -12.57 -10.02
C GLN A 299 -16.33 -13.06 -10.29
N GLN A 300 -17.30 -12.59 -9.49
CA GLN A 300 -18.69 -12.99 -9.57
C GLN A 300 -19.34 -12.50 -10.87
N THR A 301 -20.37 -13.23 -11.29
CA THR A 301 -21.12 -12.90 -12.51
C THR A 301 -21.92 -11.60 -12.33
N HIS A 302 -22.59 -11.43 -11.20
CA HIS A 302 -23.51 -10.32 -11.00
C HIS A 302 -22.86 -9.11 -10.28
N VAL A 303 -21.93 -8.42 -10.94
CA VAL A 303 -21.25 -7.24 -10.38
C VAL A 303 -21.65 -5.95 -11.10
N GLY A 304 -22.22 -5.00 -10.36
CA GLY A 304 -22.43 -3.62 -10.82
C GLY A 304 -21.38 -2.69 -10.23
N ARG A 305 -20.64 -1.95 -11.06
CA ARG A 305 -19.55 -1.08 -10.63
C ARG A 305 -19.94 0.38 -10.76
N MET A 306 -19.72 1.16 -9.71
CA MET A 306 -19.97 2.60 -9.68
C MET A 306 -18.71 3.33 -9.23
N GLU A 307 -18.43 4.46 -9.87
CA GLU A 307 -17.34 5.35 -9.51
C GLU A 307 -17.91 6.71 -9.07
N SER A 308 -17.34 7.28 -8.00
CA SER A 308 -17.58 8.68 -7.67
C SER A 308 -16.91 9.57 -8.73
N ARG A 309 -17.42 10.79 -8.91
CA ARG A 309 -16.89 11.74 -9.88
C ARG A 309 -16.80 13.12 -9.24
N PRO A 310 -15.63 13.77 -9.21
CA PRO A 310 -15.53 15.15 -8.76
C PRO A 310 -16.28 16.09 -9.70
N ALA A 311 -16.54 17.31 -9.25
CA ALA A 311 -17.07 18.35 -10.12
C ALA A 311 -16.13 18.62 -11.31
N ASN A 312 -16.72 19.06 -12.43
CA ASN A 312 -15.94 19.59 -13.54
C ASN A 312 -15.28 20.94 -13.18
N VAL A 313 -14.52 21.51 -14.10
CA VAL A 313 -13.85 22.82 -13.93
C VAL A 313 -14.82 23.97 -13.61
N GLU A 314 -16.11 23.82 -13.93
CA GLU A 314 -17.16 24.79 -13.62
C GLU A 314 -17.85 24.54 -12.26
N GLY A 315 -17.36 23.57 -11.48
CA GLY A 315 -17.94 23.20 -10.19
C GLY A 315 -19.24 22.39 -10.27
N LYS A 316 -19.59 21.83 -11.45
CA LYS A 316 -20.85 21.11 -11.68
C LYS A 316 -20.66 19.61 -11.90
N GLY A 317 -21.73 18.86 -11.66
CA GLY A 317 -21.81 17.44 -12.02
C GLY A 317 -21.03 16.49 -11.11
N ALA A 318 -20.66 16.93 -9.90
CA ALA A 318 -20.12 16.03 -8.90
C ALA A 318 -21.12 14.91 -8.56
N VAL A 319 -20.61 13.69 -8.39
CA VAL A 319 -21.33 12.53 -7.88
C VAL A 319 -20.47 11.96 -6.76
N SER A 320 -20.91 12.09 -5.52
CA SER A 320 -20.18 11.60 -4.35
C SER A 320 -20.35 10.08 -4.19
N GLN A 321 -19.48 9.43 -3.40
CA GLN A 321 -19.71 8.04 -3.00
C GLN A 321 -21.05 7.87 -2.28
N ARG A 322 -21.45 8.87 -1.48
CA ARG A 322 -22.74 8.90 -0.78
C ARG A 322 -23.92 8.87 -1.75
N ASP A 323 -23.84 9.60 -2.86
CA ASP A 323 -24.87 9.58 -3.91
C ASP A 323 -24.97 8.19 -4.56
N CYS A 324 -23.82 7.60 -4.92
CA CYS A 324 -23.74 6.24 -5.45
C CYS A 324 -24.35 5.22 -4.47
N LEU A 325 -24.07 5.36 -3.19
CA LEU A 325 -24.53 4.45 -2.14
C LEU A 325 -26.04 4.52 -1.94
N ARG A 326 -26.61 5.74 -1.89
CA ARG A 326 -28.06 5.93 -1.85
C ARG A 326 -28.77 5.39 -3.07
N ASN A 327 -28.14 5.47 -4.23
CA ASN A 327 -28.68 4.89 -5.46
C ASN A 327 -28.59 3.35 -5.44
N ALA A 328 -27.47 2.78 -4.96
CA ALA A 328 -27.29 1.34 -4.82
C ALA A 328 -28.40 0.67 -4.01
N LEU A 329 -28.89 1.31 -2.93
CA LEU A 329 -29.98 0.78 -2.11
C LEU A 329 -31.29 0.53 -2.90
N ARG A 330 -31.46 1.16 -4.08
CA ARG A 330 -32.63 0.97 -4.96
C ARG A 330 -32.40 -0.07 -6.05
N MET A 331 -31.19 -0.60 -6.16
CA MET A 331 -30.77 -1.51 -7.23
C MET A 331 -30.85 -2.99 -6.82
N ARG A 332 -31.50 -3.29 -5.68
CA ARG A 332 -31.63 -4.63 -5.09
C ARG A 332 -30.28 -5.37 -5.00
N PRO A 333 -29.23 -4.81 -4.37
CA PRO A 333 -28.01 -5.55 -4.09
C PRO A 333 -28.24 -6.59 -3.00
N ASP A 334 -27.53 -7.71 -3.07
CA ASP A 334 -27.31 -8.58 -1.90
C ASP A 334 -26.20 -8.00 -1.02
N ARG A 335 -25.13 -7.47 -1.65
CA ARG A 335 -23.99 -6.85 -0.97
C ARG A 335 -23.62 -5.51 -1.59
N ILE A 336 -23.18 -4.59 -0.74
CA ILE A 336 -22.57 -3.33 -1.16
C ILE A 336 -21.13 -3.31 -0.68
N ILE A 337 -20.20 -3.10 -1.60
CA ILE A 337 -18.78 -2.99 -1.31
C ILE A 337 -18.32 -1.57 -1.60
N VAL A 338 -17.92 -0.86 -0.55
CA VAL A 338 -17.36 0.49 -0.69
C VAL A 338 -15.83 0.36 -0.66
N GLY A 339 -15.16 0.66 -1.76
CA GLY A 339 -13.72 0.46 -1.92
C GLY A 339 -12.91 1.08 -0.79
N GLU A 340 -13.25 2.29 -0.36
CA GLU A 340 -12.68 2.92 0.82
C GLU A 340 -13.64 3.97 1.38
N THR A 341 -13.95 3.89 2.68
CA THR A 341 -14.73 4.93 3.36
C THR A 341 -13.81 6.00 3.95
N ARG A 342 -14.16 7.26 3.70
CA ARG A 342 -13.39 8.46 4.06
C ARG A 342 -14.23 9.57 4.68
N GLY A 343 -15.56 9.52 4.58
CA GLY A 343 -16.39 10.65 4.96
C GLY A 343 -17.85 10.31 5.20
N GLU A 344 -18.72 11.17 4.68
CA GLU A 344 -20.15 11.18 4.98
C GLU A 344 -20.92 9.93 4.52
N GLU A 345 -20.39 9.18 3.55
CA GLU A 345 -20.97 7.93 3.08
C GLU A 345 -21.01 6.84 4.17
N VAL A 346 -20.22 7.00 5.24
CA VAL A 346 -20.15 6.03 6.35
C VAL A 346 -21.53 5.78 6.98
N ILE A 347 -22.40 6.78 7.04
CA ILE A 347 -23.71 6.66 7.70
C ILE A 347 -24.64 5.80 6.87
N ASP A 348 -24.75 6.12 5.58
CA ASP A 348 -25.54 5.35 4.62
C ASP A 348 -24.97 3.91 4.51
N MET A 349 -23.66 3.72 4.68
CA MET A 349 -23.00 2.41 4.65
C MET A 349 -23.33 1.57 5.89
N LEU A 350 -23.19 2.15 7.08
CA LEU A 350 -23.59 1.50 8.33
C LEU A 350 -25.10 1.22 8.37
N GLN A 351 -25.92 2.06 7.73
CA GLN A 351 -27.35 1.77 7.56
C GLN A 351 -27.59 0.60 6.62
N ALA A 352 -26.91 0.55 5.47
CA ALA A 352 -27.03 -0.57 4.53
C ALA A 352 -26.67 -1.90 5.21
N MET A 353 -25.55 -1.93 5.96
CA MET A 353 -25.08 -3.07 6.74
C MET A 353 -26.07 -3.56 7.80
N ASN A 354 -26.93 -2.67 8.32
CA ASN A 354 -27.97 -3.03 9.28
C ASN A 354 -29.33 -3.35 8.61
N THR A 355 -29.53 -2.99 7.34
CA THR A 355 -30.85 -3.03 6.68
C THR A 355 -30.88 -3.96 5.47
N GLY A 356 -30.46 -5.21 5.68
CA GLY A 356 -30.67 -6.30 4.71
C GLY A 356 -29.65 -6.36 3.57
N HIS A 357 -28.53 -5.64 3.69
CA HIS A 357 -27.38 -5.74 2.80
C HIS A 357 -26.17 -6.31 3.57
N ASP A 358 -26.42 -7.40 4.29
CA ASP A 358 -25.42 -8.11 5.08
C ASP A 358 -24.30 -8.65 4.20
N GLY A 359 -23.13 -8.90 4.77
CA GLY A 359 -21.96 -9.34 4.01
C GLY A 359 -21.29 -8.22 3.22
N SER A 360 -21.68 -6.97 3.47
CA SER A 360 -21.06 -5.77 2.90
C SER A 360 -19.63 -5.61 3.42
N MET A 361 -18.78 -4.99 2.60
CA MET A 361 -17.37 -4.81 2.94
C MET A 361 -16.88 -3.41 2.60
N THR A 362 -15.90 -2.94 3.36
CA THR A 362 -15.20 -1.70 3.03
C THR A 362 -13.76 -1.70 3.50
N THR A 363 -12.95 -0.77 2.99
CA THR A 363 -11.63 -0.49 3.56
C THR A 363 -11.62 0.83 4.33
N ILE A 364 -10.79 0.90 5.37
CA ILE A 364 -10.60 2.11 6.18
C ILE A 364 -9.11 2.32 6.51
N HIS A 365 -8.69 3.58 6.55
CA HIS A 365 -7.36 3.91 7.04
C HIS A 365 -7.33 4.01 8.57
N ALA A 366 -6.74 3.00 9.22
CA ALA A 366 -6.45 3.03 10.65
C ALA A 366 -5.23 2.18 11.01
N ASN A 367 -4.62 2.46 12.16
CA ASN A 367 -3.41 1.79 12.63
C ASN A 367 -3.70 0.53 13.47
N SER A 368 -4.95 0.38 13.93
CA SER A 368 -5.44 -0.77 14.68
C SER A 368 -6.95 -0.94 14.45
N ALA A 369 -7.50 -2.09 14.85
CA ALA A 369 -8.94 -2.32 14.79
C ALA A 369 -9.73 -1.30 15.64
N ARG A 370 -9.21 -0.97 16.84
CA ARG A 370 -9.82 0.03 17.73
C ARG A 370 -9.76 1.44 17.13
N ASP A 371 -8.66 1.81 16.50
CA ASP A 371 -8.58 3.08 15.76
C ASP A 371 -9.57 3.11 14.58
N GLY A 372 -9.81 1.96 13.94
CA GLY A 372 -10.82 1.81 12.88
C GLY A 372 -12.22 2.15 13.39
N VAL A 373 -12.60 1.66 14.57
CA VAL A 373 -13.86 2.02 15.22
C VAL A 373 -13.92 3.51 15.54
N SER A 374 -12.86 4.08 16.14
CA SER A 374 -12.82 5.52 16.43
C SER A 374 -12.87 6.38 15.16
N ARG A 375 -12.30 5.91 14.04
CA ARG A 375 -12.42 6.56 12.74
C ARG A 375 -13.86 6.57 12.23
N LEU A 376 -14.59 5.47 12.36
CA LEU A 376 -16.03 5.43 12.03
C LEU A 376 -16.81 6.44 12.89
N GLU A 377 -16.58 6.49 14.20
CA GLU A 377 -17.21 7.47 15.09
C GLU A 377 -16.96 8.92 14.62
N ASN A 378 -15.72 9.23 14.28
CA ASN A 378 -15.34 10.56 13.81
C ASN A 378 -15.97 10.92 12.45
N MET A 379 -16.03 9.98 11.50
CA MET A 379 -16.64 10.23 10.19
C MET A 379 -18.14 10.49 10.31
N VAL A 380 -18.83 9.78 11.22
CA VAL A 380 -20.25 10.04 11.52
C VAL A 380 -20.42 11.46 12.10
N ALA A 381 -19.55 11.87 13.02
CA ALA A 381 -19.58 13.22 13.58
C ALA A 381 -19.31 14.31 12.52
N MET A 382 -18.40 14.07 11.58
CA MET A 382 -18.07 14.99 10.48
C MET A 382 -19.19 15.13 9.45
N ALA A 383 -20.07 14.13 9.31
CA ALA A 383 -21.21 14.18 8.40
C ALA A 383 -22.31 15.17 8.83
N GLY A 384 -22.13 15.87 9.96
CA GLY A 384 -23.03 16.93 10.43
C GLY A 384 -24.34 16.42 11.01
N ILE A 385 -24.47 15.12 11.28
CA ILE A 385 -25.65 14.55 11.95
C ILE A 385 -25.45 14.64 13.46
N GLU A 386 -26.32 15.39 14.13
CA GLU A 386 -26.36 15.44 15.59
C GLU A 386 -26.96 14.13 16.13
N MET A 387 -26.09 13.16 16.39
CA MET A 387 -26.44 11.88 16.99
C MET A 387 -25.68 11.70 18.31
N PRO A 388 -26.35 11.29 19.41
CA PRO A 388 -25.65 10.95 20.64
C PRO A 388 -24.59 9.87 20.38
N LEU A 389 -23.40 10.02 20.95
CA LEU A 389 -22.26 9.11 20.72
C LEU A 389 -22.62 7.64 21.00
N LYS A 390 -23.46 7.39 22.01
CA LYS A 390 -23.97 6.05 22.32
C LYS A 390 -24.75 5.43 21.16
N ALA A 391 -25.57 6.21 20.46
CA ALA A 391 -26.33 5.74 19.31
C ALA A 391 -25.42 5.47 18.11
N VAL A 392 -24.40 6.31 17.87
CA VAL A 392 -23.37 6.06 16.85
C VAL A 392 -22.66 4.73 17.13
N ARG A 393 -22.22 4.52 18.37
CA ARG A 393 -21.56 3.28 18.78
C ARG A 393 -22.46 2.06 18.64
N SER A 394 -23.73 2.20 19.00
CA SER A 394 -24.73 1.15 18.82
C SER A 394 -24.89 0.78 17.35
N GLN A 395 -24.97 1.78 16.47
CA GLN A 395 -25.06 1.57 15.03
C GLN A 395 -23.82 0.87 14.47
N ILE A 396 -22.61 1.27 14.89
CA ILE A 396 -21.35 0.62 14.49
C ILE A 396 -21.32 -0.83 15.00
N SER A 397 -21.64 -1.05 16.27
CA SER A 397 -21.58 -2.38 16.90
C SER A 397 -22.55 -3.38 16.30
N SER A 398 -23.69 -2.90 15.82
CA SER A 398 -24.71 -3.71 15.14
C SER A 398 -24.32 -3.98 13.69
N ALA A 399 -23.75 -2.98 13.01
CA ALA A 399 -23.40 -3.08 11.58
C ALA A 399 -22.17 -3.94 11.33
N VAL A 400 -21.10 -3.73 12.09
CA VAL A 400 -19.78 -4.28 11.78
C VAL A 400 -19.55 -5.55 12.59
N ASN A 401 -19.20 -6.65 11.93
CA ASN A 401 -18.95 -7.93 12.60
C ASN A 401 -17.46 -8.21 12.75
N LEU A 402 -16.66 -7.87 11.73
CA LEU A 402 -15.25 -8.21 11.67
C LEU A 402 -14.39 -7.03 11.20
N ILE A 403 -13.25 -6.82 11.85
CA ILE A 403 -12.19 -5.92 11.40
C ILE A 403 -10.92 -6.74 11.14
N VAL A 404 -10.44 -6.67 9.91
CA VAL A 404 -9.20 -7.30 9.45
C VAL A 404 -8.12 -6.24 9.31
N GLN A 405 -7.05 -6.33 10.09
CA GLN A 405 -5.98 -5.35 10.09
C GLN A 405 -4.82 -5.78 9.19
N ALA A 406 -4.64 -5.11 8.06
CA ALA A 406 -3.48 -5.26 7.18
C ALA A 406 -2.40 -4.22 7.50
N SER A 407 -1.14 -4.65 7.53
CA SER A 407 0.01 -3.78 7.77
C SER A 407 1.14 -4.06 6.80
N ARG A 408 1.83 -3.01 6.38
CA ARG A 408 3.12 -3.11 5.68
C ARG A 408 4.23 -2.99 6.73
N LEU A 409 5.02 -4.03 6.88
CA LEU A 409 6.09 -4.08 7.86
C LEU A 409 7.38 -3.40 7.33
N GLN A 410 8.37 -3.21 8.20
CA GLN A 410 9.60 -2.47 7.88
C GLN A 410 10.43 -3.12 6.77
N ASP A 411 10.35 -4.44 6.61
CA ASP A 411 11.04 -5.18 5.55
C ASP A 411 10.34 -5.08 4.18
N GLY A 412 9.18 -4.41 4.11
CA GLY A 412 8.35 -4.27 2.93
C GLY A 412 7.26 -5.32 2.80
N SER A 413 7.28 -6.38 3.61
CA SER A 413 6.26 -7.41 3.59
C SER A 413 4.89 -6.86 4.01
N ARG A 414 3.82 -7.39 3.40
CA ARG A 414 2.44 -7.10 3.76
C ARG A 414 1.90 -8.30 4.54
N ARG A 415 1.32 -8.04 5.72
CA ARG A 415 0.82 -9.06 6.64
C ARG A 415 -0.51 -8.63 7.25
N MET A 416 -1.41 -9.60 7.43
CA MET A 416 -2.64 -9.44 8.21
C MET A 416 -2.30 -9.56 9.69
N VAL A 417 -2.07 -8.44 10.36
CA VAL A 417 -1.52 -8.43 11.72
C VAL A 417 -2.56 -8.73 12.80
N SER A 418 -3.85 -8.60 12.49
CA SER A 418 -4.93 -8.89 13.44
C SER A 418 -6.23 -9.20 12.71
N ILE A 419 -7.03 -10.11 13.27
CA ILE A 419 -8.44 -10.32 12.93
C ILE A 419 -9.22 -10.13 14.23
N THR A 420 -10.07 -9.11 14.28
CA THR A 420 -10.83 -8.73 15.48
C THR A 420 -12.32 -8.74 15.19
N GLU A 421 -13.08 -9.44 16.02
CA GLU A 421 -14.54 -9.44 15.97
C GLU A 421 -15.11 -8.31 16.83
N ILE A 422 -16.24 -7.76 16.41
CA ILE A 422 -17.08 -6.90 17.25
C ILE A 422 -18.21 -7.75 17.83
N THR A 423 -18.33 -7.75 19.15
CA THR A 423 -19.23 -8.65 19.91
C THR A 423 -20.42 -7.93 20.54
N GLY A 424 -20.59 -6.64 20.22
CA GLY A 424 -21.67 -5.79 20.72
C GLY A 424 -21.16 -4.62 21.55
N MET A 425 -21.88 -4.27 22.61
CA MET A 425 -21.55 -3.16 23.51
C MET A 425 -21.67 -3.54 24.98
N GLU A 426 -20.75 -3.02 25.79
CA GLU A 426 -20.82 -3.02 27.24
C GLU A 426 -20.95 -1.58 27.73
N GLY A 427 -22.16 -1.20 28.14
CA GLY A 427 -22.48 0.19 28.47
C GLY A 427 -22.35 1.10 27.25
N ASP A 428 -21.32 1.95 27.24
CA ASP A 428 -21.04 2.89 26.15
C ASP A 428 -19.78 2.53 25.36
N VAL A 429 -19.20 1.34 25.59
CA VAL A 429 -17.97 0.87 24.94
C VAL A 429 -18.31 -0.27 23.98
N ILE A 430 -17.82 -0.19 22.74
CA ILE A 430 -17.91 -1.30 21.79
C ILE A 430 -16.97 -2.42 22.25
N SER A 431 -17.55 -3.61 22.48
CA SER A 431 -16.81 -4.80 22.89
C SER A 431 -16.22 -5.49 21.66
N MET A 432 -14.98 -5.93 21.78
CA MET A 432 -14.19 -6.48 20.67
C MET A 432 -13.35 -7.64 21.18
N GLN A 433 -13.18 -8.67 20.36
CA GLN A 433 -12.28 -9.79 20.66
C GLN A 433 -11.33 -10.07 19.49
N GLU A 434 -10.02 -10.07 19.77
CA GLU A 434 -9.01 -10.44 18.78
C GLU A 434 -8.94 -11.97 18.71
N VAL A 435 -9.14 -12.54 17.52
CA VAL A 435 -9.15 -13.99 17.29
C VAL A 435 -7.77 -14.47 16.82
N PHE A 436 -7.16 -13.71 15.92
CA PHE A 436 -5.84 -13.98 15.37
C PHE A 436 -4.96 -12.74 15.43
N ARG A 437 -3.65 -12.96 15.60
CA ARG A 437 -2.66 -11.89 15.55
C ARG A 437 -1.34 -12.36 14.97
N TYR A 438 -0.56 -11.42 14.46
CA TYR A 438 0.82 -11.65 14.06
C TYR A 438 1.76 -11.25 15.19
N GLN A 439 2.53 -12.21 15.71
CA GLN A 439 3.52 -11.98 16.75
C GLN A 439 4.92 -11.92 16.14
N ARG A 440 5.57 -10.77 16.30
CA ARG A 440 6.97 -10.57 15.92
C ARG A 440 7.87 -11.11 17.04
N THR A 441 8.85 -11.93 16.66
CA THR A 441 9.79 -12.56 17.59
C THR A 441 11.22 -12.05 17.42
N GLY A 442 11.55 -11.43 16.29
CA GLY A 442 12.87 -10.84 16.09
C GLY A 442 13.10 -10.29 14.68
N LEU A 443 14.37 -10.05 14.38
CA LEU A 443 14.88 -9.65 13.07
C LEU A 443 16.04 -10.56 12.69
N THR A 444 16.14 -10.90 11.41
CA THR A 444 17.35 -11.50 10.82
C THR A 444 18.45 -10.44 10.69
N PRO A 445 19.73 -10.85 10.48
CA PRO A 445 20.82 -9.91 10.20
C PRO A 445 20.57 -8.98 9.01
N ASP A 446 19.78 -9.42 8.02
CA ASP A 446 19.41 -8.63 6.83
C ASP A 446 18.16 -7.74 7.05
N ASN A 447 17.78 -7.49 8.30
CA ASN A 447 16.58 -6.74 8.70
C ASN A 447 15.24 -7.32 8.23
N LYS A 448 15.17 -8.60 7.84
CA LYS A 448 13.89 -9.28 7.60
C LYS A 448 13.23 -9.64 8.92
N ILE A 449 11.90 -9.49 9.01
CA ILE A 449 11.15 -9.75 10.24
C ILE A 449 10.97 -11.25 10.44
N ILE A 450 11.24 -11.70 11.68
CA ILE A 450 10.93 -13.04 12.15
C ILE A 450 9.69 -12.92 13.03
N GLY A 451 8.68 -13.72 12.73
CA GLY A 451 7.41 -13.75 13.46
C GLY A 451 6.50 -14.83 12.91
N HIS A 452 5.41 -15.08 13.62
CA HIS A 452 4.42 -16.10 13.27
C HIS A 452 3.01 -15.58 13.53
N PHE A 453 2.02 -16.16 12.85
CA PHE A 453 0.62 -15.95 13.18
C PHE A 453 0.24 -16.88 14.33
N THR A 454 -0.64 -16.40 15.21
CA THR A 454 -1.13 -17.18 16.34
C THR A 454 -2.57 -16.80 16.65
N ALA A 455 -3.38 -17.79 16.97
CA ALA A 455 -4.70 -17.54 17.55
C ALA A 455 -4.56 -17.11 19.02
N THR A 456 -5.56 -16.41 19.53
CA THR A 456 -5.55 -15.89 20.90
C THR A 456 -6.08 -16.89 21.95
N GLY A 457 -6.59 -18.05 21.52
CA GLY A 457 -7.27 -19.02 22.39
C GLY A 457 -8.76 -18.76 22.54
N VAL A 458 -9.29 -17.67 21.98
CA VAL A 458 -10.70 -17.31 22.04
C VAL A 458 -11.43 -17.94 20.84
N ARG A 459 -12.56 -18.60 21.10
CA ARG A 459 -13.45 -19.11 20.05
C ARG A 459 -14.23 -17.95 19.43
N SER A 460 -14.53 -18.07 18.14
CA SER A 460 -15.31 -17.07 17.43
C SER A 460 -16.68 -16.86 18.06
N HIS A 461 -17.09 -15.60 18.23
CA HIS A 461 -18.44 -15.21 18.63
C HIS A 461 -19.47 -15.68 17.60
N PHE A 462 -19.06 -15.82 16.34
CA PHE A 462 -19.90 -16.24 15.22
C PHE A 462 -19.89 -17.75 14.94
N SER A 463 -19.27 -18.56 15.81
CA SER A 463 -19.13 -20.02 15.61
C SER A 463 -20.47 -20.73 15.34
N GLU A 464 -21.54 -20.35 16.06
CA GLU A 464 -22.86 -20.95 15.85
C GLU A 464 -23.43 -20.60 14.47
N ARG A 465 -23.30 -19.33 14.04
CA ARG A 465 -23.70 -18.88 12.71
C ARG A 465 -22.95 -19.64 11.62
N PHE A 466 -21.63 -19.80 11.76
CA PHE A 466 -20.82 -20.57 10.82
C PHE A 466 -21.35 -22.00 10.69
N LYS A 467 -21.57 -22.68 11.82
CA LYS A 467 -22.09 -24.04 11.84
C LYS A 467 -23.48 -24.17 11.20
N MET A 468 -24.39 -23.23 11.47
CA MET A 468 -25.74 -23.22 10.89
C MET A 468 -25.72 -23.07 9.36
N TRP A 469 -24.67 -22.48 8.81
CA TRP A 469 -24.48 -22.27 7.37
C TRP A 469 -23.56 -23.35 6.74
N GLY A 470 -23.21 -24.40 7.48
CA GLY A 470 -22.39 -25.51 6.99
C GLY A 470 -20.88 -25.31 7.09
N TYR A 471 -20.41 -24.25 7.75
CA TYR A 471 -18.99 -23.98 8.00
C TYR A 471 -18.63 -24.44 9.42
N ASP A 472 -18.25 -25.71 9.58
CA ASP A 472 -17.82 -26.27 10.87
C ASP A 472 -16.29 -26.14 11.02
N LEU A 473 -15.85 -25.03 11.61
CA LEU A 473 -14.43 -24.76 11.82
C LEU A 473 -13.87 -25.62 12.97
N PRO A 474 -12.79 -26.39 12.75
CA PRO A 474 -12.23 -27.23 13.81
C PRO A 474 -11.69 -26.36 14.96
N PRO A 475 -11.87 -26.78 16.23
CA PRO A 475 -11.40 -26.03 17.40
C PRO A 475 -9.91 -25.71 17.39
N SER A 476 -9.10 -26.54 16.72
CA SER A 476 -7.65 -26.37 16.59
C SER A 476 -7.25 -25.07 15.91
N ILE A 477 -8.10 -24.49 15.07
CA ILE A 477 -7.85 -23.18 14.43
C ILE A 477 -7.70 -22.07 15.48
N PHE A 478 -8.35 -22.20 16.63
CA PHE A 478 -8.32 -21.20 17.70
C PHE A 478 -7.23 -21.47 18.74
N GLU A 479 -6.44 -22.55 18.59
CA GLU A 479 -5.37 -22.87 19.53
C GLU A 479 -4.16 -21.95 19.32
N PRO A 480 -3.62 -21.32 20.38
CA PRO A 480 -2.41 -20.52 20.25
C PRO A 480 -1.24 -21.36 19.74
N PHE A 481 -0.42 -20.74 18.89
CA PHE A 481 0.82 -21.34 18.40
C PHE A 481 1.69 -21.81 19.58
N ARG A 482 2.08 -23.08 19.54
CA ARG A 482 3.04 -23.68 20.48
C ARG A 482 4.35 -23.91 19.73
N PRO A 483 5.45 -23.26 20.15
CA PRO A 483 6.75 -23.37 19.49
C PRO A 483 7.40 -24.74 19.61
#